data_AF-A0AAD9LID4-F1
#
_entry.id   AF-A0AAD9LID4-F1
#
_cell.length_a   1.000
_cell.length_b   1.000
_cell.length_c   1.000
_cell.angle_alpha   90.00
_cell.angle_beta   90.00
_cell.angle_gamma   90.00
#
_symmetry.space_group_name_H-M   'P 1'
#
loop_
_entity.id
_entity.type
_entity.pdbx_description
1 polymer ?
#
loop_
_entity_poly.entity_id
_entity_poly.type
_entity_poly.pdbx_seq_one_letter_code
_entity_poly.pdbx_strand_id
1 'polypeptide(L)'
;MPSIPTPAFSTMRRPKNKNKVKLKALDRGATTVTAAAVAVDVHHSTWYRWECQESVITPAAQDAPNKYYTSRSKSMYIRNPELEKKLLAWIVEMRKNRYLCVSMECLLLMMARYDPEHFKMRTRDGNISYLKRFFKAQSPVNPTDPAQG
;
A
#
# COMPACT_ATOMS: atom_id res chain seq x y z
N MET A 1 8.94 -18.52 -47.68
CA MET A 1 9.47 -18.57 -46.30
C MET A 1 8.46 -17.86 -45.41
N PRO A 2 7.93 -18.54 -44.37
CA PRO A 2 6.72 -18.13 -43.66
C PRO A 2 6.92 -16.87 -42.83
N SER A 3 5.90 -16.01 -42.85
CA SER A 3 5.75 -14.80 -42.04
C SER A 3 5.90 -15.13 -40.54
N ILE A 4 6.87 -14.48 -39.89
CA ILE A 4 7.09 -14.56 -38.44
C ILE A 4 5.83 -14.03 -37.75
N PRO A 5 5.15 -14.80 -36.90
CA PRO A 5 4.01 -14.29 -36.16
C PRO A 5 4.50 -13.24 -35.16
N THR A 6 4.03 -12.01 -35.34
CA THR A 6 4.20 -10.91 -34.38
C THR A 6 3.70 -11.39 -33.01
N PRO A 7 4.50 -11.33 -31.94
CA PRO A 7 4.02 -11.71 -30.62
C PRO A 7 2.90 -10.74 -30.25
N ALA A 8 1.68 -11.28 -30.15
CA ALA A 8 0.53 -10.56 -29.65
C ALA A 8 0.93 -9.93 -28.31
N PHE A 9 0.79 -8.61 -28.19
CA PHE A 9 0.98 -7.89 -26.94
C PHE A 9 0.15 -8.59 -25.87
N SER A 10 0.84 -9.35 -25.00
CA SER A 10 0.24 -10.08 -23.90
C SER A 10 -0.62 -9.10 -23.11
N THR A 11 -1.93 -9.33 -23.15
CA THR A 11 -2.95 -8.73 -22.26
C THR A 11 -2.35 -8.37 -20.91
N MET A 12 -2.55 -7.14 -20.43
CA MET A 12 -2.09 -6.65 -19.11
C MET A 12 -2.34 -7.70 -18.02
N ARG A 13 -1.37 -8.58 -17.78
CA ARG A 13 -1.47 -9.66 -16.81
C ARG A 13 -1.51 -8.97 -15.45
N ARG A 14 -2.59 -9.21 -14.68
CA ARG A 14 -2.65 -8.78 -13.28
C ARG A 14 -1.36 -9.20 -12.57
N PRO A 15 -0.75 -8.36 -11.72
CA PRO A 15 0.49 -8.69 -11.03
C PRO A 15 0.37 -10.05 -10.31
N LYS A 16 1.24 -11.00 -10.65
CA LYS A 16 1.29 -12.36 -10.07
C LYS A 16 2.00 -12.40 -8.71
N ASN A 17 2.05 -11.28 -7.99
CA ASN A 17 2.88 -11.08 -6.79
C ASN A 17 2.04 -11.00 -5.50
N LYS A 18 0.90 -11.68 -5.41
CA LYS A 18 0.15 -11.78 -4.15
C LYS A 18 0.93 -12.62 -3.13
N ASN A 19 0.83 -12.30 -1.85
CA ASN A 19 1.59 -12.99 -0.79
C ASN A 19 1.34 -14.51 -0.80
N LYS A 20 0.09 -14.95 -1.03
CA LYS A 20 -0.22 -16.38 -1.17
C LYS A 20 0.45 -17.07 -2.37
N VAL A 21 0.72 -16.32 -3.45
CA VAL A 21 1.40 -16.83 -4.64
C VAL A 21 2.89 -16.89 -4.39
N LYS A 22 3.44 -15.89 -3.69
CA LYS A 22 4.84 -15.89 -3.26
C LYS A 22 5.13 -17.07 -2.32
N LEU A 23 4.28 -17.30 -1.31
CA LEU A 23 4.46 -18.43 -0.38
C LEU A 23 4.42 -19.78 -1.12
N LYS A 24 3.40 -19.99 -1.98
CA LYS A 24 3.34 -21.17 -2.85
C LYS A 24 4.54 -21.32 -3.79
N ALA A 25 5.23 -20.24 -4.14
CA ALA A 25 6.44 -20.27 -4.96
C ALA A 25 7.65 -20.77 -4.16
N LEU A 26 7.68 -20.52 -2.86
CA LEU A 26 8.74 -20.93 -1.93
C LEU A 26 8.54 -22.39 -1.48
N ASP A 27 7.29 -22.79 -1.18
CA ASP A 27 6.93 -24.16 -0.79
C ASP A 27 7.25 -25.21 -1.86
N ARG A 28 7.39 -24.79 -3.12
CA ARG A 28 7.52 -25.69 -4.28
C ARG A 28 8.85 -26.41 -4.39
N GLY A 29 9.81 -26.20 -3.47
CA GLY A 29 10.99 -27.06 -3.29
C GLY A 29 11.70 -27.42 -4.60
N ALA A 30 11.74 -26.49 -5.56
CA ALA A 30 12.24 -26.79 -6.89
C ALA A 30 13.75 -26.95 -6.81
N THR A 31 14.26 -28.03 -7.40
CA THR A 31 15.70 -28.35 -7.43
C THR A 31 16.55 -27.27 -8.11
N THR A 32 15.93 -26.36 -8.89
CA THR A 32 16.60 -25.20 -9.51
C THR A 32 15.71 -23.95 -9.56
N VAL A 33 16.33 -22.78 -9.44
CA VAL A 33 15.70 -21.44 -9.52
C VAL A 33 14.89 -21.24 -10.80
N THR A 34 15.38 -21.75 -11.93
CA THR A 34 14.73 -21.62 -13.24
C THR A 34 13.41 -22.38 -13.30
N ALA A 35 13.36 -23.61 -12.77
CA ALA A 35 12.14 -24.40 -12.72
C ALA A 35 11.10 -23.76 -11.79
N ALA A 36 11.56 -23.23 -10.65
CA ALA A 36 10.71 -22.52 -9.69
C ALA A 36 10.05 -21.27 -10.30
N ALA A 37 10.85 -20.48 -11.02
CA ALA A 37 10.42 -19.23 -11.65
C ALA A 37 9.42 -19.49 -12.80
N VAL A 38 9.67 -20.50 -13.64
CA VAL A 38 8.75 -20.92 -14.72
C VAL A 38 7.42 -21.40 -14.15
N ALA A 39 7.43 -22.17 -13.06
CA ALA A 39 6.20 -22.70 -12.43
C ALA A 39 5.24 -21.61 -11.91
N VAL A 40 5.75 -20.38 -11.69
CA VAL A 40 4.98 -19.23 -11.20
C VAL A 40 4.86 -18.14 -12.27
N ASP A 41 5.44 -18.36 -13.46
CA ASP A 41 5.49 -17.42 -14.57
C ASP A 41 6.05 -16.05 -14.15
N VAL A 42 7.21 -16.10 -13.50
CA VAL A 42 7.98 -14.90 -13.10
C VAL A 42 9.43 -15.06 -13.53
N HIS A 43 10.14 -13.93 -13.65
CA HIS A 43 11.57 -13.96 -13.94
C HIS A 43 12.36 -14.51 -12.74
N HIS A 44 13.47 -15.21 -12.99
CA HIS A 44 14.31 -15.83 -11.95
C HIS A 44 14.78 -14.82 -10.89
N SER A 45 15.12 -13.59 -11.30
CA SER A 45 15.50 -12.52 -10.34
C SER A 45 14.36 -12.11 -9.40
N THR A 46 13.10 -12.20 -9.84
CA THR A 46 11.95 -11.89 -8.99
C THR A 46 11.70 -13.00 -7.98
N TRP A 47 11.85 -14.26 -8.41
CA TRP A 47 11.75 -15.41 -7.53
C TRP A 47 12.86 -15.38 -6.47
N TYR A 48 14.11 -15.14 -6.86
CA TYR A 48 15.25 -15.01 -5.93
C TYR A 48 15.03 -13.93 -4.87
N ARG A 49 14.45 -12.78 -5.25
CA ARG A 49 14.08 -11.73 -4.29
C ARG A 49 13.00 -12.18 -3.30
N TRP A 50 12.09 -13.07 -3.69
CA TRP A 50 11.10 -13.61 -2.77
C TRP A 50 11.72 -14.64 -1.83
N GLU A 51 12.63 -15.48 -2.34
CA GLU A 51 13.40 -16.42 -1.53
C GLU A 51 14.17 -15.70 -0.42
N CYS A 52 14.90 -14.63 -0.73
CA CYS A 52 15.57 -13.81 0.28
C CYS A 52 14.62 -13.13 1.30
N GLN A 53 13.31 -13.07 1.02
CA GLN A 53 12.29 -12.44 1.85
C GLN A 53 11.32 -13.45 2.47
N GLU A 54 11.65 -14.74 2.48
CA GLU A 54 10.79 -15.82 2.98
C GLU A 54 10.28 -15.52 4.40
N SER A 55 11.17 -15.13 5.31
CA SER A 55 10.83 -14.79 6.70
C SER A 55 9.79 -13.67 6.83
N VAL A 56 9.67 -12.80 5.83
CA VAL A 56 8.69 -11.71 5.78
C VAL A 56 7.43 -12.10 5.00
N ILE A 57 7.56 -12.99 4.01
CA ILE A 57 6.43 -13.44 3.16
C ILE A 57 5.53 -14.41 3.93
N THR A 58 6.09 -15.31 4.72
CA THR A 58 5.33 -16.30 5.52
C THR A 58 4.30 -15.65 6.44
N PRO A 59 4.66 -14.73 7.35
CA PRO A 59 3.67 -14.05 8.19
C PRO A 59 2.71 -13.18 7.37
N ALA A 60 3.18 -12.51 6.31
CA ALA A 60 2.35 -11.64 5.48
C ALA A 60 1.33 -12.40 4.61
N ALA A 61 1.62 -13.66 4.28
CA ALA A 61 0.70 -14.55 3.57
C ALA A 61 -0.40 -15.08 4.51
N GLN A 62 -0.10 -15.26 5.79
CA GLN A 62 -1.06 -15.63 6.83
C GLN A 62 -2.00 -14.45 7.16
N ASP A 63 -1.46 -13.26 7.43
CA ASP A 63 -2.25 -12.06 7.74
C ASP A 63 -3.04 -11.55 6.52
N ALA A 64 -2.40 -11.43 5.36
CA ALA A 64 -2.97 -10.73 4.20
C ALA A 64 -2.70 -11.46 2.86
N PRO A 65 -3.28 -12.65 2.63
CA PRO A 65 -2.94 -13.53 1.49
C PRO A 65 -3.18 -12.91 0.12
N ASN A 66 -4.19 -12.04 -0.01
CA ASN A 66 -4.58 -11.40 -1.26
C ASN A 66 -3.89 -10.04 -1.51
N LYS A 67 -3.05 -9.57 -0.58
CA LYS A 67 -2.27 -8.35 -0.76
C LYS A 67 -0.97 -8.65 -1.51
N TYR A 68 -0.38 -7.59 -2.07
CA TYR A 68 0.84 -7.66 -2.88
C TYR A 68 2.11 -7.31 -2.09
N TYR A 69 1.95 -6.65 -0.94
CA TYR A 69 3.03 -6.16 -0.10
C TYR A 69 3.12 -7.01 1.16
N THR A 70 4.35 -7.23 1.63
CA THR A 70 4.65 -8.03 2.83
C THR A 70 4.44 -7.25 4.12
N SER A 71 4.54 -5.93 4.08
CA SER A 71 4.15 -5.05 5.17
C SER A 71 3.33 -3.88 4.66
N ARG A 72 2.36 -3.42 5.47
CA ARG A 72 1.66 -2.16 5.24
C ARG A 72 2.39 -1.07 6.01
N SER A 73 3.43 -0.48 5.42
CA SER A 73 4.04 0.69 6.04
C SER A 73 3.12 1.92 5.93
N LYS A 74 2.76 2.51 7.07
CA LYS A 74 2.10 3.81 7.12
C LYS A 74 3.03 4.94 6.64
N SER A 75 4.35 4.73 6.67
CA SER A 75 5.34 5.71 6.20
C SER A 75 5.20 6.04 4.71
N MET A 76 4.59 5.15 3.92
CA MET A 76 4.28 5.43 2.51
C MET A 76 3.26 6.58 2.34
N TYR A 77 2.40 6.78 3.34
CA TYR A 77 1.33 7.77 3.30
C TYR A 77 1.65 9.05 4.08
N ILE A 78 2.49 8.95 5.11
CA ILE A 78 2.93 10.09 5.93
C ILE A 78 3.97 10.87 5.13
N ARG A 79 3.60 12.04 4.60
CA ARG A 79 4.55 12.91 3.87
C ARG A 79 5.06 14.07 4.72
N ASN A 80 4.29 14.51 5.70
CA ASN A 80 4.65 15.59 6.59
C ASN A 80 4.08 15.31 8.00
N PRO A 81 4.85 14.62 8.87
CA PRO A 81 4.35 14.16 10.16
C PRO A 81 3.94 15.32 11.09
N GLU A 82 4.64 16.45 11.03
CA GLU A 82 4.33 17.62 11.85
C GLU A 82 3.00 18.27 11.45
N LEU A 83 2.76 18.43 10.16
CA LEU A 83 1.48 18.94 9.64
C LEU A 83 0.33 17.99 9.98
N GLU A 84 0.54 16.68 9.81
CA GLU A 84 -0.45 15.65 10.10
C GLU A 84 -0.80 15.60 11.60
N LYS A 85 0.17 15.80 12.49
CA LYS A 85 -0.05 15.90 13.93
C LYS A 85 -0.88 17.12 14.32
N LYS A 86 -0.59 18.30 13.75
CA LYS A 86 -1.38 19.52 13.97
C LYS A 86 -2.81 19.37 13.47
N LEU A 87 -3.00 18.80 12.28
CA LEU A 87 -4.33 18.51 11.72
C LEU A 87 -5.11 17.53 12.60
N LEU A 88 -4.49 16.44 13.05
CA LEU A 88 -5.13 15.48 13.94
C LEU A 88 -5.60 16.12 15.25
N ALA A 89 -4.73 16.90 15.89
CA ALA A 89 -5.05 17.57 17.15
C ALA A 89 -6.28 18.47 16.98
N TRP A 90 -6.32 19.25 15.90
CA TRP A 90 -7.45 20.12 15.57
C TRP A 90 -8.73 19.34 15.24
N ILE A 91 -8.64 18.24 14.47
CA ILE A 91 -9.80 17.37 14.18
C ILE A 91 -10.39 16.80 15.48
N VAL A 92 -9.53 16.33 16.40
CA VAL A 92 -9.97 15.77 17.68
C VAL A 92 -10.67 16.84 18.52
N GLU A 93 -10.12 18.06 18.56
CA GLU A 93 -10.74 19.20 19.23
C GLU A 93 -12.11 19.53 18.62
N MET A 94 -12.20 19.63 17.29
CA MET A 94 -13.46 19.93 16.60
C MET A 94 -14.51 18.83 16.78
N ARG A 95 -14.11 17.55 16.84
CA ARG A 95 -15.04 16.44 17.08
C ARG A 95 -15.59 16.40 18.50
N LYS A 96 -14.91 16.99 19.49
CA LYS A 96 -15.50 17.19 20.84
C LYS A 96 -16.70 18.13 20.76
N ASN A 97 -16.62 19.13 19.87
CA ASN A 97 -17.72 20.04 19.57
C ASN A 97 -18.70 19.37 18.59
N ARG A 98 -19.63 18.56 19.11
CA ARG A 98 -20.61 17.75 18.34
C ARG A 98 -21.47 18.52 17.31
N TYR A 99 -21.41 19.85 17.31
CA TYR A 99 -22.10 20.74 16.38
C TYR A 99 -21.33 20.99 15.06
N LEU A 100 -20.02 20.75 15.02
CA LEU A 100 -19.20 21.05 13.85
C LEU A 100 -18.83 19.78 13.09
N CYS A 101 -19.36 19.64 11.88
CA CYS A 101 -18.86 18.64 10.95
C CYS A 101 -17.51 19.11 10.37
N VAL A 102 -16.49 18.26 10.44
CA VAL A 102 -15.19 18.55 9.82
C VAL A 102 -15.27 18.16 8.34
N SER A 103 -15.61 19.11 7.48
CA SER A 103 -15.65 18.90 6.04
C SER A 103 -14.25 18.92 5.41
N MET A 104 -14.16 18.50 4.14
CA MET A 104 -12.92 18.59 3.36
C MET A 104 -12.47 20.03 3.17
N GLU A 105 -13.39 20.97 3.01
CA GLU A 105 -13.12 22.40 2.88
C GLU A 105 -12.50 22.95 4.15
N CYS A 106 -13.02 22.61 5.33
CA CYS A 106 -12.44 23.03 6.60
C CYS A 106 -10.99 22.54 6.74
N LEU A 107 -10.71 21.31 6.31
CA LEU A 107 -9.36 20.74 6.36
C LEU A 107 -8.40 21.43 5.39
N LEU A 108 -8.87 21.82 4.20
CA LEU A 108 -8.07 22.59 3.26
C LEU A 108 -7.70 23.97 3.85
N LEU A 109 -8.65 24.63 4.52
CA LEU A 109 -8.39 25.90 5.22
C LEU A 109 -7.36 25.71 6.34
N MET A 110 -7.50 24.65 7.13
CA MET A 110 -6.55 24.38 8.23
C MET A 110 -5.16 23.97 7.71
N MET A 111 -5.09 23.23 6.61
CA MET A 111 -3.81 22.98 5.93
C MET A 111 -3.14 24.27 5.48
N ALA A 112 -3.88 25.16 4.82
CA ALA A 112 -3.36 26.45 4.37
C ALA A 112 -2.89 27.33 5.55
N ARG A 113 -3.55 27.23 6.71
CA ARG A 113 -3.16 27.91 7.94
C ARG A 113 -1.89 27.34 8.58
N TYR A 114 -1.76 26.01 8.62
CA TYR A 114 -0.65 25.35 9.31
C TYR A 114 0.63 25.26 8.48
N ASP A 115 0.51 25.16 7.16
CA ASP A 115 1.64 25.12 6.23
C ASP A 115 1.25 25.76 4.89
N PRO A 116 1.33 27.11 4.80
CA PRO A 116 0.91 27.84 3.61
C PRO A 116 1.78 27.52 2.40
N GLU A 117 3.07 27.24 2.59
CA GLU A 117 4.00 26.96 1.49
C GLU A 117 3.73 25.57 0.89
N HIS A 118 3.56 24.53 1.73
CA HIS A 118 3.15 23.21 1.25
C HIS A 118 1.77 23.23 0.58
N PHE A 119 0.85 24.06 1.07
CA PHE A 119 -0.48 24.20 0.47
C PHE A 119 -0.42 24.84 -0.93
N LYS A 120 0.38 25.91 -1.11
CA LYS A 120 0.57 26.60 -2.40
C LYS A 120 1.29 25.73 -3.43
N MET A 121 2.22 24.88 -2.98
CA MET A 121 3.03 24.03 -3.86
C MET A 121 2.20 22.95 -4.59
N ARG A 122 0.94 22.73 -4.20
CA ARG A 122 0.06 21.71 -4.76
C ARG A 122 -1.22 22.32 -5.30
N THR A 123 -1.78 21.68 -6.33
CA THR A 123 -3.14 21.98 -6.79
C THR A 123 -4.16 21.62 -5.70
N ARG A 124 -5.36 22.20 -5.77
CA ARG A 124 -6.48 21.87 -4.87
C ARG A 124 -6.74 20.35 -4.83
N ASP A 125 -6.76 19.70 -5.99
CA ASP A 125 -6.96 18.24 -6.08
C ASP A 125 -5.79 17.45 -5.48
N GLY A 126 -4.57 17.98 -5.60
CA GLY A 126 -3.39 17.43 -4.92
C GLY A 126 -3.52 17.49 -3.40
N ASN A 127 -4.01 18.60 -2.86
CA ASN A 127 -4.27 18.76 -1.43
C ASN A 127 -5.43 17.87 -0.93
N ILE A 128 -6.51 17.76 -1.71
CA ILE A 128 -7.61 16.81 -1.42
C ILE A 128 -7.10 15.36 -1.42
N SER A 129 -6.28 14.99 -2.40
CA SER A 129 -5.70 13.64 -2.50
C SER A 129 -4.76 13.34 -1.34
N TYR A 130 -4.01 14.35 -0.87
CA TYR A 130 -3.19 14.25 0.33
C TYR A 130 -4.04 13.99 1.58
N LEU A 131 -5.10 14.78 1.80
CA LEU A 131 -6.02 14.59 2.93
C LEU A 131 -6.71 13.22 2.91
N LYS A 132 -7.13 12.73 1.73
CA LYS A 132 -7.68 11.37 1.58
C LYS A 132 -6.69 10.29 2.02
N ARG A 133 -5.41 10.45 1.67
CA ARG A 133 -4.34 9.51 2.10
C ARG A 133 -4.10 9.59 3.59
N PHE A 134 -4.07 10.81 4.14
CA PHE A 134 -3.99 11.05 5.58
C PHE A 134 -5.10 10.29 6.32
N PHE A 135 -6.38 10.49 5.98
CA PHE A 135 -7.47 9.75 6.64
C PHE A 135 -7.39 8.23 6.46
N LYS A 136 -6.96 7.76 5.29
CA LYS A 136 -6.72 6.33 5.05
C LYS A 136 -5.63 5.77 5.95
N ALA A 137 -4.62 6.56 6.31
CA ALA A 137 -3.57 6.16 7.25
C ALA A 137 -4.06 6.16 8.71
N GLN A 138 -5.02 7.03 9.06
CA GLN A 138 -5.59 7.16 10.40
C GLN A 138 -6.72 6.18 10.72
N SER A 139 -7.40 5.64 9.70
CA SER A 139 -8.44 4.64 9.91
C SER A 139 -7.83 3.40 10.58
N PRO A 140 -8.40 2.90 11.70
CA PRO A 140 -7.93 1.64 12.27
C PRO A 140 -8.01 0.58 11.17
N VAL A 141 -6.88 -0.09 10.94
CA VAL A 141 -6.91 -1.38 10.25
C VAL A 141 -7.72 -2.25 11.20
N ASN A 142 -8.90 -2.75 10.79
CA ASN A 142 -9.57 -3.81 11.54
C ASN A 142 -8.51 -4.88 11.83
N PRO A 143 -8.08 -5.07 13.08
CA PRO A 143 -7.36 -6.25 13.45
C PRO A 143 -8.44 -7.32 13.52
N THR A 144 -8.56 -8.13 12.49
CA THR A 144 -8.98 -9.52 12.71
C THR A 144 -7.80 -10.22 13.38
N ASP A 145 -7.54 -9.86 14.63
CA ASP A 145 -6.75 -10.64 15.57
C ASP A 145 -7.72 -11.06 16.68
N PRO A 146 -7.84 -12.37 16.97
CA PRO A 146 -8.66 -12.82 18.07
C PRO A 146 -8.05 -12.33 19.39
N ALA A 147 -8.93 -11.88 20.29
CA ALA A 147 -8.61 -11.52 21.65
C ALA A 147 -7.78 -12.64 22.30
N GLN A 148 -6.59 -12.31 22.80
CA GLN A 148 -5.93 -13.12 23.81
C GLN A 148 -6.52 -12.71 25.16
N GLY A 149 -7.38 -13.59 25.68
CA GLY A 149 -7.62 -13.74 27.11
C GLY A 149 -6.62 -14.69 27.73
#